data_AF-A0A0B6YY58-F1
#
_entry.id   AF-A0A0B6YY58-F1
#
_cell.length_a   1.000
_cell.length_b   1.000
_cell.length_c   1.000
_cell.angle_alpha   90.00
_cell.angle_beta   90.00
_cell.angle_gamma   90.00
#
_symmetry.space_group_name_H-M   'P 1'
#
loop_
_entity.id
_entity.type
_entity.pdbx_description
1 polymer ?
#
loop_
_entity_poly.entity_id
_entity_poly.type
_entity_poly.pdbx_seq_one_letter_code
_entity_poly.pdbx_strand_id
1 'polypeptide(L)' 'ESSKFWSLVQLIGNYPKQFPKPNLQRQYPTLKLCSRILGNWSFIEIPDFSKEDLCDEDNFILDTHDQIQLWIGASVV' A
#
# COMPACT_ATOMS: atom_id res chain seq x y z
N GLU A 1 13.06 31.86 -13.82
CA GLU A 1 12.62 32.25 -12.47
C GLU A 1 13.35 33.46 -11.95
N SER A 2 12.64 34.36 -11.27
CA SER A 2 13.22 35.61 -10.73
C SER A 2 14.07 35.36 -9.48
N SER A 3 15.08 36.20 -9.24
CA SER A 3 15.92 36.14 -8.04
C SER A 3 15.12 36.28 -6.73
N LYS A 4 13.99 37.00 -6.78
CA LYS A 4 13.08 37.22 -5.64
C LYS A 4 12.34 35.95 -5.21
N PHE A 5 12.04 35.05 -6.14
CA PHE A 5 11.40 33.78 -5.82
C PHE A 5 12.34 32.89 -4.98
N TRP A 6 13.58 32.71 -5.44
CA TRP A 6 14.57 31.86 -4.76
C TRP A 6 15.05 32.43 -3.43
N SER A 7 15.11 33.76 -3.28
CA SER A 7 15.44 34.38 -2.00
C SER A 7 14.35 34.18 -0.94
N LEU A 8 13.08 34.06 -1.34
CA LEU A 8 11.96 33.76 -0.43
C LEU A 8 11.88 32.28 -0.05
N VAL A 9 12.17 31.38 -0.98
CA VAL A 9 12.11 29.93 -0.75
C VAL A 9 13.26 29.47 0.19
N GLN A 10 14.34 30.25 0.32
CA GLN A 10 15.53 30.00 1.17
C GLN A 10 16.23 28.64 0.95
N LEU A 11 15.73 27.83 0.01
CA LEU A 11 16.22 26.51 -0.37
C LEU A 11 16.77 26.60 -1.80
N ILE A 12 17.94 27.22 -1.95
CA ILE A 12 18.76 27.01 -3.14
C ILE A 12 19.39 25.62 -2.95
N GLY A 13 18.84 24.60 -3.60
CA GLY A 13 19.29 23.23 -3.39
C GLY A 13 18.97 22.30 -4.55
N ASN A 14 19.52 21.09 -4.51
CA ASN A 14 19.16 20.03 -5.44
C ASN A 14 17.82 19.43 -5.05
N TYR A 15 16.78 19.79 -5.80
CA TYR A 15 15.45 19.17 -5.72
C TYR A 15 15.20 18.30 -6.96
N PRO A 16 14.30 17.31 -6.87
CA PRO A 16 13.87 16.56 -8.04
C PRO A 16 13.30 17.51 -9.10
N LYS A 17 14.00 17.64 -10.23
CA LYS A 17 13.56 18.45 -11.38
C LYS A 17 12.68 17.66 -12.34
N GLN A 18 12.59 16.35 -12.13
CA GLN A 18 11.75 15.42 -12.84
C GLN A 18 10.76 14.85 -11.83
N PHE A 19 9.48 15.13 -12.04
CA PHE A 19 8.43 14.37 -11.39
C PHE A 19 8.22 13.10 -12.23
N PRO A 20 8.29 11.90 -11.63
CA PRO A 20 8.01 10.68 -12.38
C PRO A 20 6.67 10.84 -13.11
N LYS A 21 6.67 10.54 -14.41
CA LYS A 21 5.51 10.67 -15.30
C LYS A 21 4.30 9.91 -14.72
N PRO A 22 3.05 10.31 -15.04
CA PRO A 22 1.80 9.73 -14.51
C PRO A 22 1.58 8.24 -14.79
N ASN A 23 2.48 7.59 -15.54
CA ASN A 23 2.55 6.14 -15.64
C ASN A 23 3.19 5.57 -14.35
N LEU A 24 2.55 5.81 -13.21
CA LEU A 24 2.67 4.90 -12.09
C LEU A 24 2.21 3.56 -12.67
N GLN A 25 3.14 2.62 -12.92
CA GLN A 25 2.77 1.23 -13.09
C GLN A 25 2.18 0.79 -11.75
N ARG A 26 0.89 1.12 -11.55
CA ARG A 26 0.17 0.72 -10.36
C ARG A 26 0.19 -0.79 -10.37
N GLN A 27 0.79 -1.33 -9.32
CA GLN A 27 0.75 -2.75 -9.09
C GLN A 27 -0.73 -3.15 -8.99
N TYR A 28 -1.07 -4.31 -9.56
CA TYR A 28 -2.42 -4.82 -9.38
C TYR A 28 -2.67 -5.04 -7.90
N PRO A 29 -3.91 -4.78 -7.41
CA PRO A 29 -4.25 -5.08 -6.04
C PRO A 29 -3.92 -6.53 -5.71
N THR A 30 -3.36 -6.75 -4.52
CA THR A 30 -3.06 -8.10 -4.02
C THR A 30 -3.78 -8.34 -2.72
N LEU A 31 -4.47 -9.48 -2.61
CA LEU A 31 -5.09 -9.93 -1.37
C LEU A 31 -4.20 -11.00 -0.73
N LYS A 32 -3.96 -10.88 0.57
CA LYS A 32 -3.14 -11.83 1.33
C LYS A 32 -3.88 -12.29 2.58
N LEU A 33 -4.00 -13.60 2.76
CA LEU A 33 -4.40 -14.20 4.04
C LEU A 33 -3.27 -13.97 5.05
N CYS A 34 -3.63 -13.48 6.22
CA CYS A 34 -2.74 -13.16 7.32
C CYS A 34 -3.06 -14.07 8.51
N SER A 35 -2.11 -14.94 8.86
CA SER A 35 -2.27 -15.85 10.00
C SER A 35 -1.06 -15.79 10.93
N ARG A 36 -1.31 -16.01 12.22
CA ARG A 36 -0.27 -16.01 13.24
C ARG A 36 0.00 -17.44 13.71
N ILE A 37 1.15 -17.98 13.34
CA ILE A 37 1.55 -19.35 13.65
C ILE A 37 2.75 -19.30 14.58
N LEU A 38 2.60 -19.82 15.80
CA LEU A 38 3.68 -19.94 16.80
C LEU A 38 4.42 -18.62 17.08
N GLY A 39 3.67 -17.51 17.11
CA GLY A 39 4.21 -16.18 17.37
C GLY A 39 4.74 -15.45 16.13
N ASN A 40 4.90 -16.14 15.01
CA ASN A 40 5.31 -15.57 13.72
C ASN A 40 4.10 -15.29 12.83
N TRP A 41 4.24 -14.34 11.92
CA TRP A 41 3.23 -14.02 10.91
C TRP A 41 3.53 -14.77 9.62
N SER A 42 2.51 -15.41 9.06
CA SER A 42 2.51 -16.00 7.73
C SER A 42 1.53 -15.25 6.83
N PHE A 43 1.95 -15.02 5.58
CA PHE A 43 1.16 -14.35 4.56
C PHE A 43 1.06 -15.25 3.34
N ILE A 44 -0.15 -15.51 2.87
CA ILE A 44 -0.41 -16.32 1.69
C ILE A 44 -1.20 -15.48 0.69
N GLU A 45 -0.67 -15.31 -0.52
CA GLU A 45 -1.32 -14.53 -1.57
C GLU A 45 -2.49 -15.29 -2.20
N ILE A 46 -3.57 -14.57 -2.47
CA ILE A 46 -4.80 -15.09 -3.08
C ILE A 46 -4.91 -14.50 -4.49
N PRO A 47 -4.68 -15.29 -5.55
CA PRO A 47 -4.82 -14.83 -6.94
C PRO A 47 -6.29 -14.73 -7.33
N ASP A 48 -6.61 -13.84 -8.29
CA ASP A 48 -7.96 -13.66 -8.86
C ASP A 48 -9.08 -13.56 -7.81
N PHE A 49 -8.80 -12.89 -6.70
CA PHE A 49 -9.65 -12.87 -5.51
C PHE A 49 -11.03 -12.23 -5.74
N SER A 50 -12.00 -12.70 -4.97
CA SER A 50 -13.35 -12.16 -4.89
C SER A 50 -13.81 -11.99 -3.43
N LYS A 51 -15.06 -11.57 -3.22
CA LYS A 51 -15.62 -11.39 -1.87
C LYS A 51 -15.74 -12.72 -1.14
N GLU A 52 -15.97 -13.80 -1.87
CA GLU A 52 -16.20 -15.15 -1.34
C GLU A 52 -14.94 -15.76 -0.72
N ASP A 53 -13.75 -15.23 -1.02
CA ASP A 53 -12.48 -15.66 -0.41
C ASP A 53 -12.28 -15.14 1.03
N LEU A 54 -13.05 -14.14 1.45
CA LEU A 54 -12.97 -13.58 2.80
C LEU A 54 -13.72 -14.49 3.78
N CYS A 55 -12.96 -15.14 4.67
CA CYS A 55 -13.47 -16.02 5.70
C CYS A 55 -13.59 -15.27 7.04
N ASP A 56 -14.77 -15.30 7.68
CA ASP A 56 -15.02 -14.60 8.96
C ASP A 56 -14.12 -15.07 10.12
N GLU A 57 -13.42 -16.18 9.97
CA GLU A 57 -12.50 -16.73 10.96
C GLU A 57 -11.04 -16.25 10.76
N ASP A 58 -10.77 -15.48 9.71
CA ASP A 58 -9.42 -15.13 9.26
C ASP A 58 -9.20 -13.61 9.13
N ASN A 59 -7.93 -13.21 8.98
CA ASN A 59 -7.55 -11.82 8.70
C ASN A 59 -6.95 -11.70 7.31
N PHE A 60 -7.27 -10.64 6.58
CA PHE A 60 -6.76 -10.41 5.24
C PHE A 60 -6.19 -9.01 5.07
N ILE A 61 -5.14 -8.89 4.26
CA ILE A 61 -4.55 -7.63 3.85
C ILE A 61 -4.82 -7.45 2.36
N LEU A 62 -5.52 -6.36 2.02
CA LEU A 62 -5.63 -5.89 0.63
C LEU A 62 -4.67 -4.72 0.42
N ASP A 63 -3.68 -4.93 -0.42
CA ASP A 63 -2.70 -3.93 -0.81
C ASP A 63 -3.04 -3.42 -2.22
N THR A 64 -3.43 -2.16 -2.33
CA THR A 64 -3.76 -1.48 -3.59
C THR A 64 -2.65 -0.53 -4.07
N HIS A 65 -1.44 -0.65 -3.50
CA HIS A 65 -0.30 0.26 -3.66
C HIS A 65 -0.51 1.66 -3.04
N ASP A 66 -1.67 2.27 -3.27
CA ASP A 66 -2.02 3.58 -2.73
C ASP A 66 -2.57 3.51 -1.30
N GLN A 67 -3.13 2.36 -0.91
CA GLN A 67 -3.69 2.07 0.40
C GLN A 67 -3.45 0.62 0.79
N ILE A 68 -3.26 0.40 2.10
CA ILE A 68 -3.33 -0.93 2.71
C ILE A 68 -4.61 -1.01 3.53
N GLN A 69 -5.44 -1.99 3.25
CA GLN A 69 -6.68 -2.27 3.98
C GLN A 69 -6.52 -3.56 4.76
N LEU A 70 -6.90 -3.54 6.04
CA LEU A 70 -6.98 -4.72 6.87
C LEU A 70 -8.46 -5.10 7.00
N TRP A 71 -8.78 -6.31 6.58
CA TRP A 71 -10.06 -6.93 6.84
C TRP A 71 -9.89 -7.92 7.99
N ILE A 72 -10.73 -7.78 9.02
CA ILE A 72 -10.73 -8.61 10.22
C ILE A 72 -12.04 -9.38 10.22
N GLY A 73 -11.94 -10.70 10.15
CA GLY A 73 -13.11 -11.58 10.22
C GLY A 73 -13.84 -11.42 11.55
N ALA A 74 -15.17 -11.49 11.51
CA ALA A 74 -16.01 -11.25 12.68
C ALA A 74 -15.82 -12.28 13.81
N SER A 75 -15.32 -13.47 13.48
CA SER A 75 -15.09 -14.57 14.39
C SER A 75 -13.60 -14.77 14.74
N VAL A 76 -12.69 -13.92 14.26
CA VAL A 76 -11.28 -13.96 14.65
C VAL A 76 -11.17 -13.77 16.17
N VAL A 77 -10.62 -14.78 16.86
CA VAL A 77 -10.40 -14.80 18.32
C VAL A 77 -8.98 -14.41 18.69
#